data_AF-A0A0Q4H8H1-F1
#
_entry.id   AF-A0A0Q4H8H1-F1
#
_cell.length_a   1.000
_cell.length_b   1.000
_cell.length_c   1.000
_cell.angle_alpha   90.00
_cell.angle_beta   90.00
_cell.angle_gamma   90.00
#
_symmetry.space_group_name_H-M   'P 1'
#
loop_
_entity.id
_entity.type
_entity.pdbx_description
1 polymer ?
#
loop_
_entity_poly.entity_id
_entity_poly.type
_entity_poly.pdbx_seq_one_letter_code
_entity_poly.pdbx_strand_id
1 'polypeptide(L)'
;MARKIIDEPSEDVVANAKRERASRRNPFARIALFVRQVIAELKKVVTPTRKELFSFTVVVLVFVVIMMALVWALDSVFGWVVLYVFGSTGA
;
A
#
# COMPACT_ATOMS: atom_id res chain seq x y z
N MET A 1 34.30 -11.08 -65.57
CA MET A 1 33.25 -11.72 -64.73
C MET A 1 33.89 -12.18 -63.43
N ALA A 2 33.52 -11.60 -62.29
CA ALA A 2 33.82 -12.16 -60.98
C ALA A 2 32.63 -11.85 -60.07
N ARG A 3 31.66 -12.77 -60.05
CA ARG A 3 30.61 -12.81 -59.04
C ARG A 3 31.25 -13.43 -57.81
N LYS A 4 31.53 -12.63 -56.78
CA LYS A 4 31.72 -13.14 -55.43
C LYS A 4 30.46 -12.82 -54.65
N ILE A 5 29.49 -13.72 -54.81
CA ILE A 5 28.39 -13.89 -53.87
C ILE A 5 28.99 -14.60 -52.65
N ILE A 6 28.38 -14.35 -51.49
CA ILE A 6 28.30 -15.17 -50.28
C ILE A 6 29.09 -14.62 -49.06
N ASP A 7 28.27 -14.33 -48.05
CA ASP A 7 28.49 -14.30 -46.59
C ASP A 7 29.57 -13.41 -45.99
N GLU A 8 29.17 -12.30 -45.37
CA GLU A 8 29.13 -12.24 -43.89
C GLU A 8 28.36 -10.98 -43.40
N PRO A 9 27.04 -11.07 -43.16
CA PRO A 9 26.29 -10.00 -42.49
C PRO A 9 25.94 -10.32 -41.02
N SER A 10 26.54 -11.34 -40.39
CA SER A 10 25.96 -11.91 -39.16
C SER A 10 26.83 -12.04 -37.92
N GLU A 11 28.15 -11.88 -37.94
CA GLU A 11 28.93 -12.06 -36.70
C GLU A 11 28.64 -10.94 -35.69
N ASP A 12 28.60 -9.70 -36.15
CA ASP A 12 28.33 -8.51 -35.34
C ASP A 12 26.88 -8.50 -34.84
N VAL A 13 25.94 -8.92 -35.68
CA VAL A 13 24.51 -8.99 -35.36
C VAL A 13 24.24 -10.09 -34.34
N VAL A 14 24.91 -11.25 -34.46
CA VAL A 14 24.80 -12.37 -33.52
C VAL A 14 25.51 -12.06 -32.21
N ALA A 15 26.65 -11.36 -32.24
CA ALA A 15 27.36 -10.89 -31.05
C ALA A 15 26.53 -9.87 -30.25
N ASN A 16 25.91 -8.91 -30.95
CA ASN A 16 24.99 -7.94 -30.34
C ASN A 16 23.75 -8.62 -29.78
N ALA A 17 23.16 -9.58 -30.51
CA ALA A 17 22.00 -10.33 -30.03
C ALA A 17 22.33 -11.27 -28.84
N LYS A 18 23.55 -11.77 -28.71
CA LYS A 18 24.02 -12.51 -27.52
C LYS A 18 24.25 -11.60 -26.32
N ARG A 19 24.83 -10.41 -26.53
CA ARG A 19 24.98 -9.39 -25.48
C ARG A 19 23.64 -8.85 -24.99
N GLU A 20 22.69 -8.63 -25.89
CA GLU A 20 21.30 -8.29 -25.53
C GLU A 20 20.61 -9.44 -24.77
N ARG A 21 20.76 -10.70 -25.19
CA ARG A 21 20.19 -11.85 -24.46
C ARG A 21 20.83 -12.05 -23.08
N ALA A 22 22.12 -11.76 -22.93
CA ALA A 22 22.81 -11.80 -21.65
C ALA A 22 22.37 -10.66 -20.72
N SER A 23 22.15 -9.46 -21.24
CA SER A 23 21.62 -8.33 -20.46
C SER A 23 20.14 -8.49 -20.08
N ARG A 24 19.34 -9.21 -20.89
CA ARG A 24 17.95 -9.60 -20.60
C ARG A 24 17.83 -10.52 -19.37
N ARG A 25 18.92 -11.14 -18.93
CA ARG A 25 18.96 -12.05 -17.77
C ARG A 25 19.43 -11.35 -16.49
N ASN A 26 19.44 -10.01 -16.47
CA ASN A 26 19.90 -9.25 -15.32
C ASN A 26 18.77 -9.12 -14.25
N PRO A 27 18.89 -9.74 -13.07
CA PRO A 27 17.84 -9.69 -12.03
C PRO A 27 17.55 -8.25 -11.56
N PHE A 28 18.55 -7.38 -11.59
CA PHE A 28 18.40 -5.95 -11.31
C PHE A 28 17.48 -5.23 -12.30
N ALA A 29 17.49 -5.63 -13.58
CA ALA A 29 16.58 -5.07 -14.58
C ALA A 29 15.12 -5.47 -14.31
N ARG A 30 14.88 -6.67 -13.76
CA ARG A 30 13.55 -7.12 -13.35
C ARG A 30 13.02 -6.33 -12.16
N ILE A 31 13.87 -6.08 -11.16
CA ILE A 31 13.52 -5.26 -10.00
C ILE A 31 13.21 -3.82 -10.42
N ALA A 32 14.02 -3.23 -11.30
CA ALA A 32 13.77 -1.89 -11.83
C ALA A 32 12.44 -1.80 -12.62
N LEU A 33 12.11 -2.83 -13.40
CA LEU A 33 10.81 -2.92 -14.09
C LEU A 33 9.65 -3.04 -13.10
N PHE A 34 9.78 -3.86 -12.06
CA PHE A 34 8.77 -4.01 -11.00
C PHE A 34 8.51 -2.69 -10.26
N VAL A 35 9.56 -1.97 -9.85
CA VAL A 35 9.39 -0.67 -9.18
C VAL A 35 8.71 0.34 -10.11
N ARG A 36 9.07 0.36 -11.40
CA ARG A 36 8.38 1.21 -12.40
C ARG A 36 6.89 0.86 -12.53
N GLN A 37 6.54 -0.43 -12.46
CA GLN A 37 5.14 -0.87 -12.47
C GLN A 37 4.40 -0.45 -11.20
N VAL A 38 5.01 -0.62 -10.02
CA VAL A 38 4.41 -0.18 -8.73
C VAL A 38 4.14 1.32 -8.74
N ILE A 39 5.10 2.14 -9.20
CA ILE A 39 4.89 3.60 -9.32
C ILE A 39 3.78 3.93 -10.31
N ALA A 40 3.68 3.20 -11.43
CA ALA A 40 2.60 3.39 -12.39
C ALA A 40 1.23 3.03 -11.79
N GLU A 41 1.15 2.03 -10.91
CA GLU A 41 -0.08 1.64 -10.22
C GLU A 41 -0.42 2.62 -9.10
N LEU A 42 0.57 3.09 -8.34
CA LEU A 42 0.39 4.12 -7.30
C LEU A 42 -0.13 5.44 -7.88
N LYS A 43 0.21 5.77 -9.14
CA LYS A 43 -0.38 6.93 -9.84
C LYS A 43 -1.88 6.80 -10.10
N LYS A 44 -2.43 5.59 -10.07
CA LYS A 44 -3.88 5.37 -10.20
C LYS A 44 -4.62 5.54 -8.87
N VAL A 45 -3.89 5.69 -7.76
CA VAL A 45 -4.51 5.99 -6.47
C VAL A 45 -5.02 7.41 -6.53
N VAL A 46 -6.34 7.54 -6.52
CA VAL A 46 -7.01 8.84 -6.44
C VAL A 46 -6.79 9.43 -5.06
N THR A 47 -6.16 10.61 -5.00
CA THR A 47 -6.01 11.32 -3.74
C THR A 47 -7.33 11.99 -3.38
N PRO A 48 -7.83 11.81 -2.16
CA PRO A 48 -9.13 12.30 -1.75
C PRO A 48 -9.21 13.83 -1.84
N THR A 49 -10.40 14.34 -2.17
CA THR A 49 -10.64 15.78 -2.13
C THR A 49 -10.67 16.27 -0.68
N ARG A 50 -10.40 17.57 -0.44
CA ARG A 50 -10.48 18.16 0.92
C ARG A 50 -11.84 17.91 1.59
N LYS A 51 -12.91 17.83 0.80
CA LYS A 51 -14.27 17.57 1.28
C LYS A 51 -14.42 16.14 1.80
N GLU A 52 -13.95 15.14 1.04
CA GLU A 52 -13.94 13.74 1.48
C GLU A 52 -13.12 13.53 2.75
N LEU A 53 -11.96 14.19 2.82
CA LEU A 53 -11.10 14.14 4.01
C LEU A 53 -11.84 14.62 5.25
N PHE A 54 -12.53 15.75 5.15
CA PHE A 54 -13.35 16.29 6.24
C PHE A 54 -14.49 15.35 6.60
N SER A 55 -15.21 14.79 5.62
CA SER A 55 -16.28 13.83 5.86
C SER A 55 -15.78 12.61 6.64
N PHE A 56 -14.63 12.04 6.26
CA PHE A 56 -14.06 10.90 6.98
C PHE A 56 -13.64 11.26 8.40
N THR A 57 -13.01 12.42 8.60
CA THR A 57 -12.65 12.90 9.94
C THR A 57 -13.88 13.12 10.82
N VAL A 58 -14.95 13.71 10.28
CA VAL A 58 -16.20 13.96 11.02
C VAL A 58 -16.85 12.64 11.43
N VAL A 59 -16.93 11.66 10.53
CA VAL A 59 -17.50 10.34 10.84
C VAL A 59 -16.72 9.68 11.99
N VAL A 60 -15.39 9.74 11.97
CA VAL A 60 -14.55 9.20 13.05
C VAL A 60 -14.78 9.95 14.36
N LEU A 61 -14.86 11.29 14.34
CA LEU A 61 -15.15 12.08 15.53
C LEU A 61 -16.50 11.72 16.16
N VAL A 62 -17.55 11.59 15.35
CA VAL A 62 -18.88 11.17 15.82
C VAL A 62 -18.81 9.78 16.47
N PHE A 63 -18.11 8.84 15.82
CA PHE A 63 -17.91 7.49 16.38
C PHE A 63 -17.18 7.51 17.73
N VAL A 64 -16.11 8.31 17.86
CA VAL A 64 -15.38 8.47 19.12
C VAL A 64 -16.27 9.05 20.21
N VAL A 65 -17.08 10.07 19.92
CA VAL A 65 -18.01 10.66 20.89
C VAL A 65 -19.04 9.64 21.37
N ILE A 66 -19.57 8.81 20.49
CA ILE A 66 -20.50 7.73 20.86
C ILE A 66 -19.80 6.74 21.79
N MET A 67 -18.58 6.31 21.47
CA MET A 67 -17.82 5.40 22.33
C MET A 67 -17.52 6.02 23.70
N MET A 68 -17.16 7.30 23.77
CA MET A 68 -16.96 8.01 25.04
C MET A 68 -18.24 8.05 25.87
N ALA A 69 -19.39 8.32 25.25
CA ALA A 69 -20.68 8.32 25.94
C ALA A 69 -21.05 6.93 26.47
N LEU A 70 -20.78 5.87 25.68
CA LEU A 70 -21.06 4.49 26.06
C LEU A 70 -20.17 4.06 27.25
N VAL A 71 -18.87 4.33 27.18
CA VAL A 71 -17.92 4.04 28.28
C VAL A 71 -18.32 4.82 29.53
N TRP A 72 -18.61 6.12 29.40
CA TRP A 72 -19.05 6.94 30.54
C TRP A 72 -20.33 6.41 31.20
N ALA A 73 -21.31 5.98 30.39
CA ALA A 73 -22.54 5.39 30.90
C ALA A 73 -22.27 4.07 31.64
N LEU A 74 -21.45 3.19 31.05
CA LEU A 74 -21.07 1.93 31.68
C LEU A 74 -20.30 2.14 32.98
N ASP A 75 -19.30 3.03 32.99
CA ASP A 75 -18.51 3.37 34.18
C ASP A 75 -19.39 3.90 35.31
N SER A 76 -20.39 4.73 34.97
CA SER A 76 -21.35 5.26 35.93
C SER A 76 -22.22 4.15 36.53
N VAL A 77 -22.70 3.22 35.68
CA VAL A 77 -23.50 2.05 36.13
C VAL A 77 -22.66 1.14 37.01
N PHE A 78 -21.44 0.81 36.61
CA PHE A 78 -20.54 -0.02 37.41
C PHE A 78 -20.18 0.65 38.73
N GLY A 79 -19.93 1.95 38.74
CA GLY A 79 -19.71 2.72 39.97
C GLY A 79 -20.90 2.62 40.92
N TRP A 80 -22.12 2.80 40.42
CA TRP A 80 -23.33 2.65 41.23
C TRP A 80 -23.52 1.22 41.77
N VAL A 81 -23.27 0.20 40.94
CA VAL A 81 -23.34 -1.20 41.35
C VAL A 81 -22.30 -1.53 42.43
N VAL A 82 -21.07 -1.05 42.28
CA VAL A 82 -20.01 -1.25 43.28
C VAL A 82 -20.38 -0.60 44.61
N LEU A 83 -20.88 0.64 44.59
CA LEU A 83 -21.35 1.32 45.80
C LEU A 83 -22.53 0.58 46.44
N TYR A 84 -23.45 0.04 45.63
CA TYR A 84 -24.57 -0.73 46.14
C TYR A 84 -24.14 -2.04 46.81
N VAL A 85 -23.21 -2.77 46.18
CA VAL A 85 -22.74 -4.08 46.67
C VAL A 85 -21.78 -3.95 47.85
N PHE A 86 -20.83 -3.01 47.80
CA PHE A 86 -19.74 -2.91 48.78
C PHE A 86 -19.84 -1.69 49.71
N GLY A 87 -20.68 -0.70 49.40
CA GLY A 87 -20.79 0.53 50.20
C GLY A 87 -21.45 0.35 51.57
N SER A 88 -22.11 -0.78 51.83
CA SER A 88 -22.68 -1.13 53.14
C SER A 88 -21.83 -2.10 53.97
N THR A 89 -20.81 -2.73 53.38
CA THR A 89 -20.04 -3.83 54.01
C THR A 89 -18.70 -3.34 54.63
N GLY A 90 -18.40 -2.04 54.54
CA GLY A 90 -17.17 -1.43 55.04
C GLY A 90 -17.32 -0.54 56.29
N ALA A 91 -18.50 -0.50 56.92
CA ALA A 91 -18.76 0.20 58.18
C ALA A 91 -19.22 -0.79 59.26
#